data_AF-A0A7X6P0R4-F1
#
_entry.id   AF-A0A7X6P0R4-F1
#
_cell.length_a   1.000
_cell.length_b   1.000
_cell.length_c   1.000
_cell.angle_alpha   90.00
_cell.angle_beta   90.00
_cell.angle_gamma   90.00
#
_symmetry.space_group_name_H-M   'P 1'
#
loop_
_entity.id
_entity.type
_entity.pdbx_description
1 polymer ?
#
loop_
_entity_poly.entity_id
_entity_poly.type
_entity_poly.pdbx_seq_one_letter_code
_entity_poly.pdbx_strand_id
1 'polypeptide(L)'
;MGAKQNYDDISSSAAWRTFMALSVSLDGLPPERRERVTETMQIVEARFIDTMSEFYEGLLSVFGRRVRDGLTLRHIATAGTAVVEGVAERRFLGAQILSEPVMWPGLDGEPVEWHMASIGFLAVIENMTEPID
;
A
#
# COMPACT_ATOMS: atom_id res chain seq x y z
N MET A 1 -6.66 11.35 10.85
CA MET A 1 -7.51 10.29 11.45
C MET A 1 -7.89 9.18 10.46
N GLY A 2 -8.36 9.47 9.23
CA GLY A 2 -8.82 8.43 8.29
C GLY A 2 -7.77 7.41 7.81
N ALA A 3 -6.52 7.81 7.55
CA ALA A 3 -5.49 6.89 7.06
C ALA A 3 -5.04 5.85 8.11
N LYS A 4 -4.97 6.25 9.39
CA LYS A 4 -4.69 5.33 10.50
C LYS A 4 -5.84 4.33 10.67
N GLN A 5 -7.08 4.80 10.67
CA GLN A 5 -8.25 3.93 10.76
C GLN A 5 -8.31 2.96 9.57
N ASN A 6 -8.11 3.43 8.34
CA ASN A 6 -8.10 2.59 7.14
C ASN A 6 -6.96 1.54 7.18
N TYR A 7 -5.77 1.94 7.64
CA TYR A 7 -4.65 1.01 7.85
C TYR A 7 -4.96 -0.02 8.93
N ASP A 8 -5.54 0.39 10.07
CA ASP A 8 -5.93 -0.49 11.16
C ASP A 8 -7.06 -1.45 10.73
N ASP A 9 -8.02 -0.99 9.92
CA ASP A 9 -9.13 -1.78 9.38
C ASP A 9 -8.63 -2.82 8.36
N ILE A 10 -7.69 -2.45 7.48
CA ILE A 10 -7.06 -3.37 6.52
C ILE A 10 -6.14 -4.37 7.23
N SER A 11 -5.27 -3.91 8.12
CA SER A 11 -4.35 -4.78 8.87
C SER A 11 -5.07 -5.70 9.87
N SER A 12 -6.27 -5.33 10.30
CA SER A 12 -7.13 -6.17 11.13
C SER A 12 -7.95 -7.20 10.32
N SER A 13 -7.97 -7.13 8.98
CA SER A 13 -8.67 -8.09 8.11
C SER A 13 -8.06 -9.48 8.15
N ALA A 14 -8.89 -10.49 8.40
CA ALA A 14 -8.47 -11.90 8.38
C ALA A 14 -8.00 -12.33 6.97
N ALA A 15 -8.68 -11.87 5.92
CA ALA A 15 -8.31 -12.20 4.54
C ALA A 15 -6.94 -11.63 4.16
N TRP A 16 -6.67 -10.38 4.57
CA TRP A 16 -5.38 -9.73 4.34
C TRP A 16 -4.23 -10.42 5.08
N ARG A 17 -4.43 -10.74 6.37
CA ARG A 17 -3.43 -11.50 7.14
C ARG A 17 -3.15 -12.88 6.57
N THR A 18 -4.17 -13.58 6.07
CA THR A 18 -3.99 -14.88 5.43
C THR A 18 -3.22 -14.75 4.12
N PHE A 19 -3.51 -13.75 3.28
CA PHE A 19 -2.75 -13.46 2.06
C PHE A 19 -1.27 -13.20 2.37
N MET A 20 -0.98 -12.33 3.35
CA MET A 20 0.39 -12.03 3.79
C MET A 20 1.10 -13.26 4.39
N ALA A 21 0.42 -14.07 5.19
CA ALA A 21 1.02 -15.28 5.74
C ALA A 21 1.33 -16.32 4.65
N LEU A 22 0.49 -16.42 3.62
CA LEU A 22 0.72 -17.28 2.47
C LEU A 22 1.88 -16.78 1.62
N SER A 23 2.00 -15.47 1.37
CA SER A 23 3.07 -14.90 0.52
C SER A 23 4.46 -15.23 1.04
N VAL A 24 4.67 -15.14 2.36
CA VAL A 24 5.96 -15.47 3.00
C VAL A 24 6.19 -16.96 3.19
N SER A 25 5.15 -17.79 3.15
CA SER A 25 5.23 -19.23 3.38
C SER A 25 5.31 -20.08 2.10
N LEU A 26 5.24 -19.45 0.92
CA LEU A 26 5.24 -20.13 -0.39
C LEU A 26 6.40 -21.13 -0.55
N ASP A 27 7.61 -20.74 -0.14
CA ASP A 27 8.80 -21.59 -0.27
C ASP A 27 8.73 -22.84 0.63
N GLY A 28 7.98 -22.79 1.73
CA GLY A 28 7.76 -23.94 2.62
C GLY A 28 6.78 -24.98 2.10
N LEU A 29 6.04 -24.70 1.01
CA LEU A 29 5.04 -25.62 0.46
C LEU A 29 5.66 -26.72 -0.42
N PRO A 30 5.07 -27.93 -0.46
CA PRO A 30 5.40 -28.94 -1.48
C PRO A 30 5.24 -28.37 -2.90
N PRO A 31 6.08 -28.76 -3.89
CA PRO A 31 6.10 -28.15 -5.21
C PRO A 31 4.72 -28.03 -5.88
N GLU A 32 3.89 -29.08 -5.82
CA GLU A 32 2.57 -29.14 -6.46
C GLU A 32 1.52 -28.27 -5.75
N ARG A 33 1.75 -27.93 -4.47
CA ARG A 33 0.94 -26.97 -3.73
C ARG A 33 1.47 -25.56 -3.92
N ARG A 34 2.79 -25.39 -3.99
CA ARG A 34 3.44 -24.10 -4.24
C ARG A 34 2.95 -23.49 -5.54
N GLU A 35 3.03 -24.23 -6.65
CA GLU A 35 2.62 -23.73 -7.97
C GLU A 35 1.17 -23.23 -7.97
N ARG A 36 0.22 -24.06 -7.52
CA ARG A 36 -1.20 -23.70 -7.45
C ARG A 36 -1.48 -22.49 -6.55
N VAL A 37 -0.79 -22.41 -5.40
CA VAL A 37 -0.95 -21.28 -4.48
C VAL A 37 -0.35 -20.02 -5.10
N THR A 38 0.82 -20.10 -5.72
CA THR A 38 1.45 -18.98 -6.44
C THR A 38 0.56 -18.44 -7.55
N GLU A 39 -0.01 -19.30 -8.41
CA GLU A 39 -0.94 -18.87 -9.46
C GLU A 39 -2.17 -18.17 -8.88
N THR A 40 -2.75 -18.72 -7.82
CA THR A 40 -3.91 -18.12 -7.16
C THR A 40 -3.57 -16.75 -6.56
N MET A 41 -2.41 -16.64 -5.92
CA MET A 41 -1.92 -15.39 -5.36
C MET A 41 -1.67 -14.32 -6.43
N GLN A 42 -1.10 -14.71 -7.57
CA GLN A 42 -0.90 -13.80 -8.71
C GLN A 42 -2.24 -13.26 -9.25
N ILE A 43 -3.28 -14.09 -9.30
CA ILE A 43 -4.63 -13.66 -9.73
C ILE A 43 -5.23 -12.68 -8.73
N VAL A 44 -5.11 -12.96 -7.42
CA VAL A 44 -5.62 -12.08 -6.36
C VAL A 44 -4.90 -10.74 -6.39
N GLU A 45 -3.57 -10.76 -6.49
CA GLU A 45 -2.72 -9.57 -6.59
C GLU A 45 -3.08 -8.73 -7.81
N ALA A 46 -3.19 -9.34 -8.98
CA ALA A 46 -3.54 -8.63 -10.21
C ALA A 46 -4.88 -7.88 -10.09
N ARG A 47 -5.91 -8.54 -9.54
CA ARG A 47 -7.24 -7.93 -9.32
C ARG A 47 -7.22 -6.80 -8.30
N PHE A 48 -6.42 -6.96 -7.25
CA PHE A 48 -6.25 -5.92 -6.26
C PHE A 48 -5.57 -4.69 -6.88
N ILE A 49 -4.49 -4.89 -7.66
CA ILE A 49 -3.82 -3.80 -8.38
C ILE A 49 -4.75 -3.11 -9.39
N ASP A 50 -5.59 -3.86 -10.10
CA ASP A 50 -6.61 -3.29 -11.01
C ASP A 50 -7.57 -2.38 -10.24
N THR A 51 -8.14 -2.88 -9.15
CA THR A 51 -9.09 -2.13 -8.29
C THR A 51 -8.45 -0.87 -7.74
N MET A 52 -7.21 -0.95 -7.25
CA MET A 52 -6.49 0.20 -6.72
C MET A 52 -6.11 1.20 -7.82
N SER A 53 -5.82 0.74 -9.03
CA SER A 53 -5.53 1.61 -10.17
C SER A 53 -6.74 2.46 -10.53
N GLU A 54 -7.94 1.86 -10.59
CA GLU A 54 -9.21 2.58 -10.83
C GLU A 54 -9.51 3.59 -9.71
N PHE A 55 -9.31 3.19 -8.45
CA PHE A 55 -9.48 4.08 -7.31
C PHE A 55 -8.54 5.30 -7.39
N TYR A 56 -7.26 5.07 -7.69
CA TYR A 56 -6.28 6.15 -7.81
C TYR A 56 -6.51 7.04 -9.02
N GLU A 57 -7.05 6.53 -10.12
CA GLU A 57 -7.45 7.37 -11.25
C GLU A 57 -8.44 8.46 -10.83
N GLY A 58 -9.52 8.07 -10.15
CA GLY A 58 -10.52 9.01 -9.64
C GLY A 58 -9.93 9.98 -8.62
N LEU A 59 -9.09 9.48 -7.70
CA LEU A 59 -8.49 10.29 -6.66
C LEU A 59 -7.52 11.34 -7.22
N LEU A 60 -6.64 10.95 -8.15
CA LEU A 60 -5.68 11.87 -8.77
C LEU A 60 -6.39 12.95 -9.58
N SER A 61 -7.47 12.62 -10.28
CA SER A 61 -8.30 13.59 -10.99
C SER A 61 -8.88 14.66 -10.04
N VAL A 62 -9.40 14.25 -8.87
CA VAL A 62 -9.91 15.18 -7.85
C VAL A 62 -8.82 16.11 -7.32
N PHE A 63 -7.60 15.61 -7.17
CA PHE A 63 -6.45 16.39 -6.70
C PHE A 63 -5.73 17.18 -7.81
N GLY A 64 -6.23 17.18 -9.04
CA GLY A 64 -5.61 17.89 -10.15
C GLY A 64 -4.21 17.37 -10.47
N ARG A 65 -4.00 16.05 -10.37
CA ARG A 65 -2.71 15.39 -10.63
C ARG A 65 -2.84 14.37 -11.75
N ARG A 66 -1.77 14.21 -12.51
CA ARG A 66 -1.61 13.15 -13.49
C ARG A 66 -0.41 12.28 -13.17
N VAL A 67 -0.43 11.04 -13.62
CA VAL A 67 0.74 10.15 -13.55
C VAL A 67 1.85 10.74 -14.42
N ARG A 68 3.10 10.72 -13.93
CA ARG A 68 4.24 11.17 -14.71
C ARG A 68 4.46 10.28 -15.93
N ASP A 69 5.04 10.88 -16.97
CA ASP A 69 5.36 10.18 -18.21
C ASP A 69 6.27 8.95 -17.95
N GLY A 70 5.97 7.84 -18.62
CA GLY A 70 6.67 6.57 -18.44
C GLY A 70 6.18 5.71 -17.26
N LEU A 71 5.27 6.24 -16.42
CA LEU A 71 4.62 5.50 -15.36
C LEU A 71 3.15 5.20 -15.67
N THR A 72 2.54 4.33 -14.87
CA THR A 72 1.13 3.93 -15.00
C THR A 72 0.50 3.90 -13.61
N LEU A 73 -0.84 3.93 -13.55
CA LEU A 73 -1.58 3.76 -12.30
C LEU A 73 -1.25 2.44 -11.61
N ARG A 74 -0.97 1.38 -12.37
CA ARG A 74 -0.51 0.09 -11.83
C ARG A 74 0.80 0.23 -11.07
N HIS A 75 1.76 1.01 -11.59
CA HIS A 75 3.03 1.24 -10.88
C HIS A 75 2.80 1.92 -9.54
N ILE A 76 1.89 2.91 -9.48
CA ILE A 76 1.52 3.59 -8.24
C ILE A 76 0.85 2.62 -7.27
N ALA A 77 -0.10 1.81 -7.75
CA ALA A 77 -0.79 0.83 -6.94
C ALA A 77 0.18 -0.20 -6.34
N THR A 78 1.08 -0.75 -7.15
CA THR A 78 2.09 -1.71 -6.69
C THR A 78 3.05 -1.07 -5.68
N ALA A 79 3.59 0.12 -5.97
CA ALA A 79 4.51 0.80 -5.06
C ALA A 79 3.84 1.18 -3.72
N GLY A 80 2.62 1.69 -3.78
CA GLY A 80 1.84 2.05 -2.60
C GLY A 80 1.55 0.84 -1.71
N THR A 81 1.16 -0.28 -2.31
CA THR A 81 0.91 -1.52 -1.58
C THR A 81 2.17 -2.08 -0.94
N ALA A 82 3.29 -2.12 -1.67
CA ALA A 82 4.56 -2.58 -1.12
C ALA A 82 4.99 -1.75 0.11
N VAL A 83 4.76 -0.44 0.10
CA VAL A 83 5.04 0.44 1.26
C VAL A 83 4.15 0.07 2.44
N VAL A 84 2.83 -0.06 2.23
CA VAL A 84 1.87 -0.38 3.30
C VAL A 84 2.12 -1.77 3.87
N GLU A 85 2.35 -2.76 3.02
CA GLU A 85 2.68 -4.13 3.41
C GLU A 85 3.99 -4.20 4.19
N GLY A 86 5.05 -3.53 3.74
CA GLY A 86 6.33 -3.52 4.43
C GLY A 86 6.22 -2.92 5.84
N VAL A 87 5.40 -1.88 6.03
CA VAL A 87 5.12 -1.31 7.35
C VAL A 87 4.31 -2.29 8.21
N ALA A 88 3.30 -2.95 7.64
CA ALA A 88 2.49 -3.95 8.34
C ALA A 88 3.30 -5.16 8.80
N GLU A 89 4.15 -5.70 7.93
CA GLU A 89 5.03 -6.84 8.23
C GLU A 89 5.98 -6.52 9.39
N ARG A 90 6.64 -5.35 9.34
CA ARG A 90 7.57 -4.93 10.40
C ARG A 90 6.85 -4.69 11.73
N ARG A 91 5.60 -4.25 11.71
CA ARG A 91 4.76 -4.15 12.92
C ARG A 91 4.50 -5.52 13.55
N PHE A 92 4.23 -6.56 12.75
CA PHE A 92 4.10 -7.93 13.27
C PHE A 92 5.37 -8.45 13.92
N LEU A 93 6.54 -8.02 13.44
CA LEU A 93 7.84 -8.33 14.04
C LEU A 93 8.16 -7.51 15.29
N GLY A 94 7.24 -6.67 15.76
CA GLY A 94 7.40 -5.90 17.00
C GLY A 94 8.18 -4.59 16.84
N ALA A 95 8.32 -4.05 15.63
CA ALA A 95 8.97 -2.76 15.42
C ALA A 95 8.10 -1.61 15.99
N GLN A 96 8.38 -1.24 17.25
CA GLN A 96 7.60 -0.25 18.01
C GLN A 96 7.57 1.14 17.37
N ILE A 97 8.66 1.52 16.68
CA ILE A 97 8.78 2.80 15.95
C ILE A 97 7.65 3.02 14.92
N LEU A 98 7.03 1.95 14.42
CA LEU A 98 5.93 2.03 13.46
C LEU A 98 4.56 2.28 14.11
N SER A 99 4.49 2.23 15.44
CA SER A 99 3.27 2.50 16.20
C SER A 99 3.22 3.93 16.73
N GLU A 100 4.33 4.64 16.68
CA GLU A 100 4.46 6.01 17.16
C GLU A 100 4.04 6.99 16.05
N PRO A 101 3.09 7.91 16.30
CA PRO A 101 2.76 8.96 15.35
C PRO A 101 3.97 9.89 15.16
N VAL A 102 4.23 10.25 13.90
CA VAL A 102 5.28 11.19 13.53
C VAL A 102 4.65 12.56 13.30
N MET A 103 5.16 13.60 13.97
CA MET A 103 4.78 14.97 13.65
C MET A 103 5.44 15.40 12.34
N TRP A 104 4.63 15.71 11.33
CA TRP A 104 5.10 16.09 9.99
C TRP A 104 4.14 17.12 9.39
N PRO A 105 4.59 17.99 8.47
CA PRO A 105 3.70 18.94 7.80
C PRO A 105 2.47 18.26 7.20
N GLY A 106 1.30 18.82 7.48
CA GLY A 106 0.03 18.50 6.84
C GLY A 106 -0.05 19.07 5.42
N LEU A 107 -1.20 18.88 4.77
CA LEU A 107 -1.43 19.42 3.42
C LEU A 107 -1.47 20.96 3.39
N ASP A 108 -1.73 21.59 4.52
CA ASP A 108 -1.71 23.03 4.75
C ASP A 108 -0.33 23.54 5.23
N GLY A 109 0.64 22.66 5.40
CA GLY A 109 1.98 22.97 5.90
C GLY A 109 2.10 22.98 7.42
N GLU A 110 0.99 22.94 8.15
CA GLU A 110 1.01 22.93 9.62
C GLU A 110 1.34 21.52 10.15
N PRO A 111 2.16 21.37 11.21
CA PRO A 111 2.49 20.05 11.74
C PRO A 111 1.26 19.30 12.26
N VAL A 112 1.05 18.08 11.76
CA VAL A 112 0.01 17.16 12.23
C VAL A 112 0.59 15.78 12.49
N GLU A 113 -0.16 14.92 13.18
CA GLU A 113 0.24 13.52 13.39
C GLU A 113 0.05 12.69 12.12
N TRP A 114 1.11 12.00 11.72
CA TRP A 114 1.13 11.06 10.61
C TRP A 114 1.45 9.64 11.06
N HIS A 115 0.85 8.67 10.37
CA HIS A 115 1.29 7.28 10.43
C HIS A 115 2.41 7.06 9.41
N MET A 116 3.43 6.26 9.73
CA MET A 116 4.60 6.07 8.86
C MET A 116 4.23 5.52 7.47
N ALA A 117 3.24 4.61 7.39
CA ALA A 117 2.72 4.14 6.10
C ALA A 117 2.13 5.28 5.25
N SER A 118 1.48 6.26 5.88
CA SER A 118 0.90 7.40 5.18
C SER A 118 1.97 8.32 4.60
N ILE A 119 3.08 8.52 5.32
CA ILE A 119 4.23 9.31 4.83
C ILE A 119 4.86 8.62 3.62
N GLY A 120 5.13 7.32 3.72
CA GLY A 120 5.71 6.55 2.61
C GLY A 120 4.79 6.54 1.39
N PHE A 121 3.47 6.39 1.61
CA PHE A 121 2.49 6.42 0.53
C PHE A 121 2.39 7.82 -0.10
N LEU A 122 2.43 8.90 0.69
CA LEU A 122 2.48 10.26 0.17
C LEU A 122 3.72 10.48 -0.71
N ALA A 123 4.88 9.99 -0.30
CA ALA A 123 6.11 10.09 -1.10
C ALA A 123 5.99 9.37 -2.45
N VAL A 124 5.29 8.23 -2.51
CA VAL A 124 4.96 7.53 -3.76
C VAL A 124 4.12 8.43 -4.66
N ILE A 125 3.04 9.01 -4.13
CA ILE A 125 2.17 9.91 -4.90
C ILE A 125 2.95 11.13 -5.40
N GLU A 126 3.67 11.83 -4.54
CA GLU A 126 4.39 13.06 -4.90
C GLU A 126 5.47 12.84 -5.97
N ASN A 127 6.16 11.69 -5.93
CA ASN A 127 7.23 11.41 -6.88
C ASN A 127 6.75 10.77 -8.18
N MET A 128 5.68 9.97 -8.15
CA MET A 128 5.17 9.26 -9.34
C MET A 128 4.07 10.02 -10.09
N THR A 129 3.62 11.14 -9.55
CA THR A 129 2.61 12.01 -10.18
C THR A 129 3.08 13.45 -10.23
N GLU A 130 2.42 14.26 -11.03
CA GLU A 130 2.68 15.69 -11.16
C GLU A 130 1.36 16.47 -11.32
N PRO A 131 1.35 17.78 -11.01
CA PRO A 131 0.18 18.62 -11.24
C PRO A 131 -0.27 18.58 -12.70
N ILE A 132 -1.58 18.71 -12.91
CA ILE A 132 -2.17 19.03 -14.21
C ILE A 132 -2.09 20.55 -14.34
N ASP A 133 -1.34 21.02 -15.33
CA ASP A 133 -1.24 22.45 -15.68
C ASP A 133 -2.57 23.04 -16.16
#